data_AF-A0A917NEC6-F1
#
_entry.id   AF-A0A917NEC6-F1
#
_cell.length_a   1.000
_cell.length_b   1.000
_cell.length_c   1.000
_cell.angle_alpha   90.00
_cell.angle_beta   90.00
_cell.angle_gamma   90.00
#
_symmetry.space_group_name_H-M   'P 1'
#
loop_
_entity.id
_entity.type
_entity.pdbx_description
1 polymer ?
#
loop_
_entity_poly.entity_id
_entity_poly.type
_entity_poly.pdbx_seq_one_letter_code
_entity_poly.pdbx_strand_id
1 'polypeptide(L)'
;MTGYGIDPDALESAIKKLEEIRDNVDALMEQAVTVTPGELTANDAYTNKARKAIKDRATGDHGSLRIATRELSAKLTEKINAYKATLDEYRRNDDAAGASVSRVRHEA
;
A
#
# COMPACT_ATOMS: atom_id res chain seq x y z
N MET A 1 -17.23 12.70 -26.89
CA MET A 1 -16.12 12.16 -26.07
C MET A 1 -16.66 10.91 -25.39
N THR A 2 -16.21 9.73 -25.80
CA THR A 2 -16.53 8.48 -25.12
C THR A 2 -15.93 8.56 -23.73
N GLY A 3 -16.77 8.79 -22.72
CA GLY A 3 -16.34 8.76 -21.32
C GLY A 3 -15.64 7.42 -21.09
N TYR A 4 -14.40 7.47 -20.62
CA TYR A 4 -13.72 6.28 -20.10
C TYR A 4 -14.62 5.77 -18.97
N GLY A 5 -15.44 4.76 -19.27
CA GLY A 5 -16.21 4.06 -18.27
C GLY A 5 -15.20 3.43 -17.32
N ILE A 6 -15.11 3.98 -16.12
CA ILE A 6 -14.36 3.33 -15.05
C ILE A 6 -15.08 2.01 -14.81
N ASP A 7 -14.38 0.90 -15.06
CA ASP A 7 -14.83 -0.44 -14.71
C ASP A 7 -14.67 -0.60 -13.19
N PRO A 8 -15.78 -0.60 -12.41
CA PRO A 8 -15.73 -0.63 -10.95
C PRO A 8 -15.13 -1.94 -10.43
N ASP A 9 -15.36 -3.05 -11.14
CA ASP A 9 -14.85 -4.37 -10.76
C ASP A 9 -13.33 -4.43 -10.96
N ALA A 10 -12.85 -3.87 -12.08
CA ALA A 10 -11.41 -3.74 -12.33
C ALA A 10 -10.75 -2.81 -11.30
N LEU A 11 -11.41 -1.71 -10.91
CA LEU A 11 -10.91 -0.79 -9.89
C LEU A 11 -10.86 -1.46 -8.50
N GLU A 12 -11.88 -2.23 -8.12
CA GLU A 12 -11.90 -2.99 -6.88
C GLU A 12 -10.79 -4.06 -6.85
N SER A 13 -10.57 -4.77 -7.97
CA SER A 13 -9.47 -5.73 -8.11
C SER A 13 -8.10 -5.05 -7.97
N ALA A 14 -7.92 -3.87 -8.57
CA ALA A 14 -6.69 -3.10 -8.44
C ALA A 14 -6.45 -2.63 -6.99
N ILE A 15 -7.49 -2.19 -6.28
CA ILE A 15 -7.41 -1.83 -4.85
C ILE A 15 -6.94 -3.03 -4.02
N LYS A 16 -7.55 -4.20 -4.20
CA LYS A 16 -7.17 -5.42 -3.46
C LYS A 16 -5.71 -5.79 -3.67
N LYS A 17 -5.23 -5.74 -4.92
CA LYS A 17 -3.80 -6.01 -5.22
C LYS A 17 -2.87 -4.99 -4.56
N LEU A 18 -3.24 -3.71 -4.52
CA LEU A 18 -2.43 -2.69 -3.85
C LEU A 18 -2.42 -2.88 -2.33
N GLU A 19 -3.53 -3.31 -1.74
CA GLU A 19 -3.61 -3.67 -0.32
C GLU A 19 -2.69 -4.85 0.00
N GLU A 20 -2.74 -5.93 -0.80
CA GLU A 20 -1.83 -7.07 -0.65
C GLU A 20 -0.35 -6.65 -0.75
N ILE A 21 -0.01 -5.76 -1.68
CA ILE A 21 1.36 -5.24 -1.82
C ILE A 21 1.74 -4.41 -0.59
N ARG A 22 0.86 -3.54 -0.09
CA ARG A 22 1.12 -2.75 1.12
C ARG A 22 1.36 -3.67 2.32
N ASP A 23 0.53 -4.68 2.51
CA ASP A 23 0.64 -5.60 3.63
C ASP A 23 1.96 -6.39 3.57
N ASN A 24 2.43 -6.74 2.36
CA ASN A 24 3.77 -7.33 2.17
C ASN A 24 4.90 -6.34 2.50
N VAL A 25 4.75 -5.05 2.18
CA VAL A 25 5.73 -4.01 2.55
C VAL A 25 5.78 -3.82 4.07
N ASP A 26 4.63 -3.84 4.73
CA ASP A 26 4.54 -3.73 6.19
C ASP A 26 5.18 -4.95 6.86
N ALA A 27 4.94 -6.16 6.35
CA ALA A 27 5.61 -7.37 6.80
C ALA A 27 7.14 -7.30 6.61
N LEU A 28 7.62 -6.73 5.50
CA LEU A 28 9.06 -6.52 5.28
C LEU A 28 9.66 -5.53 6.30
N MET A 29 8.90 -4.50 6.69
CA MET A 29 9.32 -3.57 7.74
C MET A 29 9.45 -4.29 9.10
N GLU A 30 8.51 -5.16 9.45
CA GLU A 30 8.58 -5.99 10.66
C GLU A 30 9.76 -6.96 10.62
N GLN A 31 10.03 -7.58 9.47
CA GLN A 31 11.21 -8.44 9.31
C GLN A 31 12.51 -7.64 9.46
N ALA A 32 12.57 -6.41 8.94
CA ALA A 32 13.75 -5.55 9.02
C ALA A 32 14.19 -5.28 10.48
N VAL A 33 13.24 -5.14 11.42
CA VAL A 33 13.57 -4.93 12.84
C VAL A 33 14.09 -6.18 13.55
N THR A 34 13.84 -7.35 12.97
CA THR A 34 14.32 -8.64 13.50
C THR A 34 15.63 -9.11 12.86
N VAL A 35 16.18 -8.38 11.89
CA VAL A 35 17.44 -8.72 11.24
C VAL A 35 18.55 -8.77 12.27
N THR A 36 19.07 -9.97 12.50
CA THR A 36 20.25 -10.19 13.33
C THR A 36 21.44 -10.58 12.43
N PRO A 37 22.67 -10.23 12.80
CA PRO A 37 23.86 -10.54 11.99
C PRO A 37 24.25 -12.03 11.93
N GLY A 38 23.40 -12.95 12.43
CA GLY A 38 23.61 -14.40 12.36
C GLY A 38 24.99 -14.85 12.89
N GLU A 39 25.76 -15.51 12.03
CA GLU A 39 27.06 -16.13 12.31
C GLU A 39 28.20 -15.15 12.61
N LEU A 40 27.95 -13.83 12.55
CA LEU A 40 28.91 -12.80 12.96
C LEU A 40 29.03 -12.71 14.50
N THR A 41 29.43 -13.81 15.13
CA THR A 41 29.52 -13.95 16.60
C THR A 41 30.90 -13.58 17.15
N ALA A 42 31.93 -13.51 16.30
CA ALA A 42 33.28 -13.12 16.71
C ALA A 42 33.30 -11.69 17.26
N ASN A 43 33.95 -11.49 18.41
CA ASN A 43 33.97 -10.19 19.12
C ASN A 43 35.15 -9.29 18.70
N ASP A 44 35.69 -9.49 17.50
CA ASP A 44 36.73 -8.64 16.95
C ASP A 44 36.17 -7.34 16.33
N ALA A 45 37.08 -6.40 16.07
CA ALA A 45 36.72 -5.07 15.56
C ALA A 45 36.07 -5.10 14.17
N TYR A 46 36.41 -6.05 13.30
CA TYR A 46 35.84 -6.16 11.96
C TYR A 46 34.44 -6.72 12.01
N THR A 47 34.24 -7.81 12.75
CA THR A 47 32.92 -8.41 12.95
C THR A 47 31.95 -7.43 13.60
N ASN A 48 32.38 -6.67 14.61
CA ASN A 48 31.55 -5.64 15.23
C ASN A 48 31.15 -4.51 14.26
N LYS A 49 32.07 -4.08 13.39
CA LYS A 49 31.75 -3.09 12.34
C LYS A 49 30.74 -3.65 11.33
N ALA A 50 30.89 -4.91 10.93
CA ALA A 50 29.95 -5.58 10.04
C ALA A 50 28.55 -5.71 10.66
N ARG A 51 28.47 -6.13 11.94
CA ARG A 51 27.21 -6.18 12.70
C ARG A 51 26.51 -4.83 12.72
N LYS A 52 27.26 -3.75 12.99
CA LYS A 52 26.73 -2.38 12.98
C LYS A 52 26.21 -1.98 11.60
N ALA A 53 26.99 -2.20 10.54
CA ALA A 53 26.59 -1.85 9.18
C ALA A 53 25.31 -2.57 8.73
N ILE A 54 25.15 -3.85 9.07
CA ILE A 54 23.93 -4.63 8.80
C ILE A 54 22.74 -4.02 9.55
N LYS A 55 22.90 -3.72 10.84
CA LYS A 55 21.85 -3.10 11.65
C LYS A 55 21.45 -1.72 11.13
N ASP A 56 22.43 -0.90 10.77
CA ASP A 56 22.21 0.45 10.24
C ASP A 56 21.46 0.38 8.90
N ARG A 57 21.82 -0.58 8.02
CA ARG A 57 21.11 -0.79 6.75
C ARG A 57 19.68 -1.30 6.92
N ALA A 58 19.42 -2.12 7.95
CA ALA A 58 18.09 -2.62 8.23
C ALA A 58 17.19 -1.56 8.91
N THR A 59 17.70 -0.89 9.94
CA THR A 59 16.88 -0.12 10.89
C THR A 59 17.33 1.32 11.13
N GLY A 60 18.44 1.76 10.53
CA GLY A 60 18.98 3.10 10.74
C GLY A 60 18.01 4.23 10.36
N ASP A 61 18.31 5.45 10.77
CA ASP A 61 17.41 6.59 10.57
C ASP A 61 17.48 7.18 9.15
N HIS A 62 18.50 6.82 8.37
CA HIS A 62 18.69 7.31 7.00
C HIS A 62 19.00 6.17 6.04
N GLY A 63 18.26 6.12 4.93
CA GLY A 63 18.49 5.16 3.84
C GLY A 63 18.38 3.70 4.25
N SER A 64 17.75 3.39 5.37
CA SER A 64 17.54 2.02 5.82
C SER A 64 16.33 1.39 5.15
N LEU A 65 16.28 0.06 5.20
CA LEU A 65 15.11 -0.71 4.74
C LEU A 65 13.83 -0.25 5.47
N ARG A 66 13.91 0.01 6.78
CA ARG A 66 12.79 0.55 7.58
C ARG A 66 12.24 1.87 7.03
N ILE A 67 13.11 2.81 6.64
CA ILE A 67 12.66 4.10 6.10
C ILE A 67 12.03 3.91 4.72
N ALA A 68 12.69 3.15 3.84
CA ALA A 68 12.20 2.91 2.48
C ALA A 68 10.83 2.20 2.47
N THR A 69 10.64 1.19 3.31
CA THR A 69 9.37 0.47 3.45
C THR A 69 8.27 1.36 4.01
N ARG A 70 8.57 2.18 5.04
CA ARG A 70 7.62 3.16 5.59
C ARG A 70 7.15 4.16 4.54
N GLU A 71 8.06 4.73 3.74
CA GLU A 71 7.71 5.67 2.68
C GLU A 71 6.86 5.01 1.59
N LEU A 72 7.18 3.77 1.22
CA LEU A 72 6.42 3.01 0.24
C LEU A 72 5.01 2.68 0.75
N SER A 73 4.87 2.23 1.99
CA SER A 73 3.58 1.94 2.63
C SER A 73 2.69 3.19 2.69
N ALA A 74 3.27 4.35 3.02
CA ALA A 74 2.55 5.63 3.00
C ALA A 74 2.03 5.98 1.60
N LYS A 75 2.87 5.85 0.56
CA LYS A 75 2.47 6.09 -0.83
C LYS A 75 1.40 5.13 -1.32
N LEU A 76 1.50 3.85 -0.97
CA LEU A 76 0.49 2.84 -1.31
C LEU A 76 -0.85 3.18 -0.65
N THR A 77 -0.82 3.56 0.64
CA THR A 77 -2.02 3.99 1.38
C THR A 77 -2.69 5.20 0.73
N GLU A 78 -1.91 6.21 0.34
CA GLU A 78 -2.43 7.38 -0.38
C GLU A 78 -3.15 6.97 -1.68
N LYS A 79 -2.54 6.09 -2.49
CA LYS A 79 -3.12 5.62 -3.75
C LYS A 79 -4.37 4.77 -3.55
N ILE A 80 -4.35 3.86 -2.58
CA ILE A 80 -5.52 3.04 -2.20
C ILE A 80 -6.68 3.95 -1.80
N ASN A 81 -6.43 4.96 -0.97
CA ASN A 81 -7.46 5.90 -0.53
C ASN A 81 -8.05 6.70 -1.70
N ALA A 82 -7.21 7.16 -2.63
CA ALA A 82 -7.67 7.85 -3.83
C ALA A 82 -8.57 6.95 -4.69
N TYR A 83 -8.20 5.68 -4.90
CA TYR A 83 -9.00 4.73 -5.68
C TYR A 83 -10.30 4.36 -4.99
N LYS A 84 -10.30 4.18 -3.67
CA LYS A 84 -11.52 3.97 -2.88
C LYS A 84 -12.47 5.15 -2.99
N ALA A 85 -11.97 6.38 -2.91
CA ALA A 85 -12.78 7.58 -3.09
C ALA A 85 -13.41 7.65 -4.49
N THR A 86 -12.66 7.31 -5.55
CA THR A 86 -13.21 7.23 -6.91
C THR A 86 -14.28 6.15 -7.06
N LEU A 87 -14.07 4.98 -6.45
CA LEU A 87 -15.05 3.89 -6.47
C LEU A 87 -16.35 4.28 -5.74
N ASP A 88 -16.23 4.96 -4.59
CA ASP A 88 -17.38 5.46 -3.83
C ASP A 88 -18.16 6.53 -4.59
N GLU A 89 -17.47 7.43 -5.29
CA GLU A 89 -18.11 8.42 -6.17
C GLU A 89 -18.87 7.74 -7.31
N TYR A 90 -18.28 6.74 -7.95
CA TYR A 90 -18.93 5.96 -9.00
C TYR A 90 -20.22 5.30 -8.49
N ARG A 91 -20.16 4.61 -7.34
CA ARG A 91 -21.31 3.94 -6.73
C ARG A 91 -22.45 4.92 -6.44
N ARG A 92 -22.15 6.09 -5.88
CA ARG A 92 -23.16 7.14 -5.62
C ARG A 92 -23.82 7.67 -6.88
N ASN A 93 -23.04 7.84 -7.95
CA ASN A 93 -23.57 8.32 -9.23
C ASN A 93 -24.48 7.26 -9.90
N ASP A 94 -24.12 5.98 -9.78
CA ASP A 94 -24.95 4.88 -10.28
C ASP A 94 -26.27 4.76 -9.49
N ASP A 95 -26.21 4.85 -8.16
CA ASP A 95 -27.40 4.87 -7.29
C ASP A 95 -28.34 6.04 -7.61
N ALA A 96 -27.78 7.23 -7.83
CA ALA A 96 -28.54 8.42 -8.21
C ALA A 96 -29.20 8.29 -9.59
N ALA A 97 -28.52 7.69 -10.55
CA ALA A 97 -29.07 7.40 -11.88
C ALA A 97 -30.21 6.37 -11.79
N GLY A 98 -30.04 5.29 -11.02
CA GLY A 98 -31.07 4.26 -10.81
C GLY A 98 -32.34 4.79 -10.12
N ALA A 99 -32.18 5.67 -9.12
CA ALA A 99 -33.30 6.32 -8.44
C ALA A 99 -34.09 7.27 -9.37
N SER A 100 -33.39 7.95 -10.29
CA SER A 100 -34.00 8.86 -11.27
C SER A 100 -34.85 8.10 -12.30
N VAL A 101 -34.37 6.97 -12.79
CA VAL A 101 -35.10 6.11 -13.75
C VAL A 101 -36.35 5.49 -13.13
N SER A 102 -36.30 5.11 -11.84
CA SER A 102 -37.46 4.55 -11.15
C SER A 102 -38.60 5.56 -10.95
N ARG A 103 -38.31 6.85 -10.73
CA ARG A 103 -39.34 7.89 -10.65
C ARG A 103 -40.05 8.12 -11.99
N VAL A 104 -39.30 8.17 -13.09
CA VAL A 104 -39.87 8.39 -14.43
C VAL A 104 -40.82 7.26 -14.84
N ARG A 105 -40.57 6.02 -14.41
CA ARG A 105 -41.47 4.87 -14.67
C ARG A 105 -42.74 4.85 -13.83
N HIS A 106 -42.81 5.63 -12.75
CA HIS A 106 -43.98 5.64 -11.86
C HIS A 106 -44.97 6.77 -12.20
N GLU A 107 -44.55 7.73 -13.02
CA GLU A 107 -45.36 8.88 -13.46
C GLU A 107 -45.87 8.76 -14.92
N ALA A 108 -45.67 7.62 -15.58
CA ALA A 108 -46.14 7.31 -16.94
C ALA A 108 -47.17 6.17 -16.94
#